data_AF-A0A1I7V3C7-F1
#
_entry.id   AF-A0A1I7V3C7-F1
#
_cell.length_a   1.000
_cell.length_b   1.000
_cell.length_c   1.000
_cell.angle_alpha   90.00
_cell.angle_beta   90.00
_cell.angle_gamma   90.00
#
_symmetry.space_group_name_H-M   'P 1'
#
loop_
_entity.id
_entity.type
_entity.pdbx_description
1 polymer ?
#
loop_
_entity_poly.entity_id
_entity_poly.type
_entity_poly.pdbx_seq_one_letter_code
_entity_poly.pdbx_strand_id
1 'polypeptide(L)'
;MSTEIEMPILFEDSEEPIVVRDRDLILKFPILVRAIESEHPDWQTEECKVAVPLAIPFPKAIGDFLFAYARKYVKPNDDQDNVKIEDYQEANAKQLDELKLILEISNFMECTSFMHSIAFVIAKKLEEKKVEEIAEYFGVACNAEGHMFDERDGWVHPSTEVFDKN
;
A
#
# COMPACT_ATOMS: atom_id res chain seq x y z
N MET A 1 32.25 3.33 11.17
CA MET A 1 31.68 2.91 12.47
C MET A 1 30.18 3.06 12.35
N SER A 2 29.40 2.04 12.70
CA SER A 2 27.94 2.17 12.74
C SER A 2 27.58 2.84 14.05
N THR A 3 27.11 4.09 13.99
CA THR A 3 26.59 4.80 15.15
C THR A 3 25.26 4.20 15.59
N GLU A 4 25.12 3.90 16.88
CA GLU A 4 23.93 3.30 17.47
C GLU A 4 22.69 4.21 17.24
N ILE A 5 21.58 3.63 16.80
CA ILE A 5 20.30 4.32 16.66
C ILE A 5 19.21 3.49 17.36
N GLU A 6 18.36 4.14 18.14
CA GLU A 6 17.20 3.52 18.76
C GLU A 6 15.96 4.38 18.51
N MET A 7 15.07 3.87 17.64
CA MET A 7 13.77 4.47 17.35
C MET A 7 12.67 3.61 17.98
N PRO A 8 12.11 4.00 19.14
CA PRO A 8 11.00 3.29 19.75
C PRO A 8 9.69 3.59 19.03
N ILE A 9 8.89 2.56 18.79
CA ILE A 9 7.61 2.61 18.10
C ILE A 9 6.57 1.91 18.97
N LEU A 10 5.48 2.60 19.26
CA LEU A 10 4.38 2.08 20.08
C LEU A 10 3.14 1.87 19.21
N PHE A 11 2.70 0.63 19.08
CA PHE A 11 1.47 0.28 18.38
C PHE A 11 0.24 0.35 19.29
N GLU A 12 -0.94 0.52 18.72
CA GLU A 12 -2.18 0.75 19.48
C GLU A 12 -2.56 -0.40 20.42
N ASP A 13 -2.21 -1.63 20.04
CA ASP A 13 -2.50 -2.88 20.75
C ASP A 13 -1.30 -3.38 21.57
N SER A 14 -0.27 -2.54 21.75
CA SER A 14 0.96 -2.90 22.45
C SER A 14 1.20 -2.02 23.67
N GLU A 15 1.54 -2.64 24.80
CA GLU A 15 1.92 -1.92 26.03
C GLU A 15 3.38 -1.46 26.01
N GLU A 16 4.24 -2.19 25.30
CA GLU A 16 5.68 -1.92 25.22
C GLU A 16 6.09 -1.54 23.80
N PRO A 17 6.95 -0.53 23.63
CA PRO A 17 7.42 -0.15 22.31
C PRO A 17 8.37 -1.20 21.73
N ILE A 18 8.28 -1.43 20.43
CA ILE A 18 9.36 -2.09 19.70
C ILE A 18 10.48 -1.08 19.42
N VAL A 19 11.72 -1.52 19.34
CA VAL A 19 12.86 -0.63 19.03
C VAL A 19 13.46 -0.99 17.69
N VAL A 20 13.33 -0.08 16.72
CA VAL A 20 13.98 -0.19 15.42
C VAL A 20 15.37 0.41 15.50
N ARG A 21 16.39 -0.42 15.22
CA ARG A 21 17.81 -0.03 15.29
C ARG A 21 18.51 0.02 13.93
N ASP A 22 17.77 -0.29 12.87
CA ASP A 22 18.35 -0.46 11.56
C ASP A 22 18.20 0.81 10.71
N ARG A 23 19.31 1.51 10.47
CA ARG A 23 19.35 2.80 9.74
C ARG A 23 18.77 2.69 8.33
N ASP A 24 19.14 1.66 7.59
CA ASP A 24 18.68 1.47 6.21
C ASP A 24 17.18 1.18 6.18
N LEU A 25 16.62 0.64 7.27
CA LEU A 25 15.19 0.40 7.40
C LEU A 25 14.50 1.73 7.74
N ILE A 26 15.03 2.47 8.71
CA ILE A 26 14.53 3.79 9.11
C ILE A 26 14.45 4.75 7.93
N LEU A 27 15.48 4.79 7.08
CA LEU A 27 15.53 5.64 5.88
C LEU A 27 14.42 5.34 4.86
N LYS A 28 13.81 4.14 4.90
CA LYS A 28 12.66 3.80 4.04
C LYS A 28 11.35 4.41 4.54
N PHE A 29 11.32 4.95 5.75
CA PHE A 29 10.13 5.49 6.40
C PHE A 29 10.35 6.96 6.76
N PRO A 30 9.94 7.90 5.88
CA PRO A 30 10.10 9.33 6.11
C PRO A 30 9.54 9.82 7.45
N ILE A 31 8.48 9.19 7.95
CA ILE A 31 7.92 9.52 9.27
C ILE A 31 8.91 9.24 10.41
N LEU A 32 9.67 8.14 10.33
CA LEU A 32 10.68 7.79 11.33
C LEU A 32 11.86 8.74 11.27
N VAL A 33 12.31 9.07 10.05
CA VAL A 33 13.37 10.06 9.81
C VAL A 33 13.02 11.39 10.48
N ARG A 34 11.82 11.93 10.20
CA ARG A 34 11.38 13.19 10.82
C ARG A 34 11.25 13.10 12.33
N ALA A 35 10.77 11.98 12.87
CA ALA A 35 10.67 11.79 14.31
C ALA A 35 12.05 11.85 14.98
N ILE A 36 13.05 11.17 14.40
CA ILE A 36 14.43 11.20 14.90
C ILE A 36 15.02 12.61 14.75
N GLU A 37 14.90 13.23 13.57
CA GLU A 37 15.46 14.56 13.29
C GLU A 37 14.89 15.66 14.21
N SER A 38 13.68 15.48 14.71
CA SER A 38 13.05 16.43 15.64
C SER A 38 13.75 16.48 17.01
N GLU A 39 14.38 15.39 17.44
CA GLU A 39 15.13 15.28 18.70
C GLU A 39 16.65 15.31 18.48
N HIS A 40 17.12 14.75 17.36
CA HIS A 40 18.52 14.51 17.02
C HIS A 40 18.81 14.94 15.58
N PRO A 41 19.07 16.23 15.30
CA PRO A 41 19.33 16.72 13.94
C PRO A 41 20.56 16.07 13.28
N ASP A 42 21.60 15.75 14.06
CA ASP A 42 22.87 15.18 13.57
C ASP A 42 22.90 13.64 13.63
N TRP A 43 21.72 13.00 13.69
CA TRP A 43 21.57 11.54 13.88
C TRP A 43 22.31 10.69 12.84
N GLN A 44 22.59 11.21 11.65
CA GLN A 44 23.32 10.49 10.60
C GLN A 44 24.78 10.22 10.96
N THR A 45 25.38 11.10 11.76
CA THR A 45 26.80 11.04 12.15
C THR A 45 27.01 10.70 13.62
N GLU A 46 25.97 10.79 14.44
CA GLU A 46 26.03 10.56 15.88
C GLU A 46 25.13 9.40 16.35
N GLU A 47 25.39 8.93 17.56
CA GLU A 47 24.50 7.98 18.24
C GLU A 47 23.22 8.71 18.66
N CYS A 48 22.06 8.07 18.50
CA CYS A 48 20.79 8.69 18.85
C CYS A 48 19.84 7.68 19.48
N LYS A 49 19.17 8.11 20.55
CA LYS A 49 18.13 7.35 21.24
C LYS A 49 16.95 8.28 21.40
N VAL A 50 15.91 8.04 20.62
CA VAL A 50 14.69 8.83 20.67
C VAL A 50 13.99 8.55 22.00
N ALA A 51 13.69 9.61 22.76
CA ALA A 51 13.17 9.48 24.12
C ALA A 51 11.68 9.13 24.13
N VAL A 52 10.91 9.71 23.20
CA VAL A 52 9.46 9.52 23.12
C VAL A 52 9.13 8.54 22.00
N PRO A 53 8.50 7.38 22.31
CA PRO A 53 8.06 6.45 21.27
C PRO A 53 7.10 7.11 20.27
N LEU A 54 7.29 6.81 18.98
CA LEU A 54 6.33 7.21 17.96
C LEU A 54 5.09 6.32 18.07
N ALA A 55 3.95 6.92 18.37
CA ALA A 55 2.67 6.23 18.41
C ALA A 55 2.16 5.95 16.98
N ILE A 56 1.84 4.70 16.71
CA ILE A 56 1.32 4.21 15.43
C ILE A 56 -0.11 3.69 15.66
N PRO A 57 -1.14 4.30 15.04
CA PRO A 57 -2.55 3.93 15.22
C PRO A 57 -2.92 2.70 14.37
N PHE A 58 -2.13 1.63 14.50
CA PHE A 58 -2.34 0.36 13.80
C PHE A 58 -1.94 -0.79 14.72
N PRO A 59 -2.50 -1.99 14.51
CA PRO A 59 -2.09 -3.17 15.25
C PRO A 59 -0.62 -3.53 15.00
N LYS A 60 0.07 -4.02 16.02
CA LYS A 60 1.48 -4.43 15.97
C LYS A 60 1.74 -5.46 14.88
N ALA A 61 0.83 -6.41 14.68
CA ALA A 61 0.97 -7.46 13.66
C ALA A 61 1.11 -6.87 12.24
N ILE A 62 0.44 -5.75 11.97
CA ILE A 62 0.49 -5.05 10.68
C ILE A 62 1.83 -4.32 10.51
N GLY A 63 2.33 -3.70 11.58
CA GLY A 63 3.66 -3.10 11.62
C GLY A 63 4.81 -4.10 11.50
N ASP A 64 4.70 -5.25 12.18
CA ASP A 64 5.68 -6.34 12.08
C ASP A 64 5.79 -6.83 10.63
N PHE A 65 4.65 -6.97 9.93
CA PHE A 65 4.63 -7.33 8.51
C PHE A 65 5.34 -6.27 7.64
N LEU A 66 5.03 -4.99 7.86
CA LEU A 66 5.66 -3.88 7.14
C LEU A 66 7.19 -3.93 7.31
N PHE A 67 7.69 -4.01 8.54
CA PHE A 67 9.13 -4.02 8.80
C PHE A 67 9.83 -5.28 8.30
N ALA A 68 9.16 -6.43 8.31
CA ALA A 68 9.70 -7.68 7.78
C ALA A 68 9.91 -7.63 6.25
N TYR A 69 9.01 -6.98 5.51
CA TYR A 69 8.97 -7.09 4.05
C TYR A 69 9.28 -5.79 3.27
N ALA A 70 9.37 -4.63 3.93
CA ALA A 70 9.67 -3.34 3.27
C ALA A 70 11.01 -3.29 2.51
N ARG A 71 11.92 -4.22 2.81
CA ARG A 71 13.18 -4.41 2.06
C ARG A 71 13.09 -5.45 0.97
N LYS A 72 12.27 -6.47 1.17
CA LYS A 72 12.15 -7.61 0.28
C LYS A 72 11.39 -7.23 -0.99
N TYR A 73 10.30 -6.48 -0.83
CA TYR A 73 9.41 -6.17 -1.94
C TYR A 73 9.98 -5.07 -2.81
N VAL A 74 10.09 -5.38 -4.09
CA VAL A 74 10.47 -4.44 -5.13
C VAL A 74 9.19 -3.77 -5.62
N LYS A 75 9.24 -2.45 -5.80
CA LYS A 75 8.12 -1.72 -6.40
C LYS A 75 7.92 -2.23 -7.84
N PRO A 76 6.70 -2.61 -8.25
CA PRO A 76 6.42 -2.89 -9.65
C PRO A 76 6.67 -1.61 -10.48
N ASN A 77 7.49 -1.72 -11.52
CA ASN A 77 7.74 -0.63 -12.46
C ASN A 77 7.08 -0.97 -13.80
N ASP A 78 6.52 0.03 -14.47
CA ASP A 78 5.79 -0.15 -15.74
C ASP A 78 6.70 -0.68 -16.86
N ASP A 79 8.01 -0.45 -16.76
CA ASP A 79 9.01 -0.96 -17.72
C ASP A 79 9.47 -2.41 -17.44
N GLN A 80 9.01 -3.02 -16.36
CA GLN A 80 9.41 -4.37 -15.95
C GLN A 80 8.29 -5.38 -16.23
N ASP A 81 8.28 -5.94 -17.44
CA ASP A 81 7.34 -7.00 -17.89
C ASP A 81 7.37 -8.30 -17.05
N ASN A 82 8.23 -8.39 -16.04
CA ASN A 82 8.51 -9.63 -15.30
C ASN A 82 8.01 -9.65 -13.86
N VAL A 83 7.40 -8.58 -13.35
CA VAL A 83 6.93 -8.55 -11.95
C VAL A 83 5.64 -9.37 -11.84
N LYS A 84 5.67 -10.42 -11.03
CA LYS A 84 4.53 -11.32 -10.86
C LYS A 84 4.03 -11.30 -9.43
N ILE A 85 2.78 -11.71 -9.23
CA ILE A 85 2.18 -11.80 -7.89
C ILE A 85 2.95 -12.79 -6.99
N GLU A 86 3.58 -13.81 -7.58
CA GLU A 86 4.41 -14.80 -6.87
C GLU A 86 5.69 -14.19 -6.27
N ASP A 87 6.12 -13.00 -6.68
CA ASP A 87 7.24 -12.29 -6.08
C ASP A 87 6.88 -11.72 -4.69
N TYR A 88 5.57 -11.65 -4.38
CA TYR A 88 5.00 -11.09 -3.15
C TYR A 88 4.27 -12.16 -2.33
N GLN A 89 4.88 -13.34 -2.17
CA GLN A 89 4.25 -14.54 -1.59
C GLN A 89 3.49 -14.28 -0.28
N GLU A 90 4.08 -13.57 0.67
CA GLU A 90 3.48 -13.36 1.99
C GLU A 90 2.32 -12.37 1.96
N ALA A 91 2.36 -11.37 1.08
CA ALA A 91 1.22 -10.51 0.80
C ALA A 91 0.13 -11.27 0.02
N ASN A 92 0.52 -12.10 -0.96
CA ASN A 92 -0.44 -12.89 -1.73
C ASN A 92 -1.17 -13.93 -0.86
N ALA A 93 -0.55 -14.40 0.22
CA ALA A 93 -1.19 -15.30 1.18
C ALA A 93 -2.26 -14.61 2.06
N LYS A 94 -2.31 -13.27 2.08
CA LYS A 94 -3.27 -12.51 2.90
C LYS A 94 -4.58 -12.23 2.18
N GLN A 95 -5.62 -12.01 2.97
CA GLN A 95 -6.94 -11.60 2.48
C GLN A 95 -6.94 -10.11 2.11
N LEU A 96 -7.90 -9.72 1.26
CA LEU A 96 -8.04 -8.34 0.80
C LEU A 96 -8.19 -7.33 1.96
N ASP A 97 -8.95 -7.67 3.00
CA ASP A 97 -9.12 -6.80 4.17
C ASP A 97 -7.82 -6.60 4.97
N GLU A 98 -7.01 -7.65 5.11
CA GLU A 98 -5.69 -7.54 5.74
C GLU A 98 -4.75 -6.69 4.87
N LEU A 99 -4.79 -6.88 3.55
CA LEU A 99 -3.98 -6.12 2.60
C LEU A 99 -4.36 -4.63 2.59
N LYS A 100 -5.64 -4.30 2.79
CA LYS A 100 -6.11 -2.93 2.95
C LYS A 100 -5.46 -2.27 4.17
N LEU A 101 -5.45 -2.93 5.33
CA LEU A 101 -4.78 -2.41 6.53
C LEU A 101 -3.26 -2.26 6.33
N ILE A 102 -2.64 -3.22 5.63
CA ILE A 102 -1.21 -3.13 5.29
C ILE A 102 -0.95 -1.95 4.34
N LEU A 103 -1.82 -1.71 3.37
CA LEU A 103 -1.71 -0.55 2.47
C LEU A 103 -1.83 0.77 3.25
N GLU A 104 -2.79 0.84 4.19
CA GLU A 104 -3.02 2.02 5.04
C GLU A 104 -1.81 2.34 5.93
N ILE A 105 -1.23 1.35 6.64
CA ILE A 105 -0.01 1.59 7.43
C ILE A 105 1.17 2.00 6.53
N SER A 106 1.25 1.44 5.31
CA SER A 106 2.35 1.75 4.39
C SER A 106 2.29 3.19 3.92
N ASN A 107 1.07 3.69 3.68
CA ASN A 107 0.81 5.10 3.39
C ASN A 107 1.08 5.98 4.62
N PHE A 108 0.61 5.59 5.81
CA PHE A 108 0.87 6.33 7.06
C PHE A 108 2.37 6.47 7.34
N MET A 109 3.12 5.40 7.11
CA MET A 109 4.58 5.36 7.29
C MET A 109 5.35 5.97 6.12
N GLU A 110 4.65 6.46 5.10
CA GLU A 110 5.18 7.07 3.87
C GLU A 110 6.15 6.15 3.09
N CYS A 111 5.99 4.83 3.22
CA CYS A 111 6.80 3.84 2.52
C CYS A 111 6.24 3.57 1.12
N THR A 112 6.32 4.56 0.23
CA THR A 112 5.66 4.54 -1.09
C THR A 112 6.03 3.34 -1.96
N SER A 113 7.28 2.87 -1.91
CA SER A 113 7.70 1.68 -2.66
C SER A 113 6.94 0.43 -2.21
N PHE A 114 6.80 0.26 -0.90
CA PHE A 114 6.10 -0.89 -0.33
C PHE A 114 4.59 -0.75 -0.49
N MET A 115 4.05 0.46 -0.33
CA MET A 115 2.64 0.77 -0.62
C MET A 115 2.27 0.35 -2.05
N HIS A 116 3.09 0.68 -3.05
CA HIS A 116 2.84 0.25 -4.44
C HIS A 116 2.93 -1.26 -4.63
N SER A 117 3.84 -1.96 -3.94
CA SER A 117 3.90 -3.43 -3.97
C SER A 117 2.62 -4.06 -3.43
N ILE A 118 2.08 -3.53 -2.33
CA ILE A 118 0.82 -4.02 -1.74
C ILE A 118 -0.38 -3.69 -2.64
N ALA A 119 -0.43 -2.48 -3.20
CA ALA A 119 -1.46 -2.07 -4.16
C ALA A 119 -1.47 -2.99 -5.40
N PHE A 120 -0.30 -3.40 -5.89
CA PHE A 120 -0.19 -4.35 -6.99
C PHE A 120 -0.78 -5.73 -6.64
N VAL A 121 -0.47 -6.26 -5.46
CA VAL A 121 -1.04 -7.54 -5.00
C VAL A 121 -2.56 -7.45 -4.88
N ILE A 122 -3.08 -6.35 -4.33
CA ILE A 122 -4.53 -6.09 -4.27
C ILE A 122 -5.12 -6.07 -5.68
N ALA A 123 -4.55 -5.29 -6.60
CA ALA A 123 -5.03 -5.19 -7.97
C ALA A 123 -5.08 -6.56 -8.67
N LYS A 124 -4.02 -7.36 -8.55
CA LYS A 124 -3.96 -8.71 -9.11
C LYS A 124 -5.01 -9.65 -8.53
N LYS A 125 -5.30 -9.57 -7.23
CA LYS A 125 -6.38 -10.34 -6.61
C LYS A 125 -7.77 -9.89 -7.07
N LEU A 126 -7.95 -8.61 -7.37
CA LEU A 126 -9.21 -8.07 -7.87
C LEU A 126 -9.46 -8.39 -9.35
N GLU A 127 -8.43 -8.63 -10.16
CA GLU A 127 -8.58 -9.06 -11.57
C GLU A 127 -9.40 -10.35 -11.70
N GLU A 128 -9.38 -11.22 -10.69
CA GLU A 128 -10.12 -12.49 -10.67
C GLU A 128 -11.56 -12.36 -10.11
N LYS A 129 -11.95 -11.16 -9.67
CA LYS A 129 -13.22 -10.89 -8.98
C LYS A 129 -14.29 -10.34 -9.92
N LYS A 130 -15.56 -10.57 -9.59
CA LYS A 130 -16.68 -9.95 -10.30
C LYS A 130 -16.77 -8.46 -9.97
N VAL A 131 -17.41 -7.69 -10.86
CA VAL A 131 -17.58 -6.23 -10.69
C VAL A 131 -18.29 -5.89 -9.37
N GLU A 132 -19.25 -6.71 -8.96
CA GLU A 132 -19.98 -6.51 -7.70
C GLU A 132 -19.08 -6.71 -6.48
N GLU A 133 -18.20 -7.73 -6.50
CA GLU A 133 -17.24 -7.99 -5.42
C GLU A 133 -16.18 -6.87 -5.35
N ILE A 134 -15.77 -6.33 -6.50
CA ILE A 134 -14.86 -5.18 -6.58
C ILE A 134 -15.54 -3.93 -6.00
N ALA A 135 -16.80 -3.69 -6.36
CA ALA A 135 -17.58 -2.56 -5.86
C ALA A 135 -17.77 -2.63 -4.34
N GLU A 136 -18.09 -3.81 -3.81
CA GLU A 136 -18.19 -4.07 -2.37
C GLU A 136 -16.87 -3.77 -1.66
N TYR A 137 -15.73 -4.23 -2.20
CA TYR A 137 -14.41 -3.98 -1.64
C TYR A 137 -14.09 -2.47 -1.53
N PHE A 138 -14.45 -1.68 -2.53
CA PHE A 138 -14.29 -0.22 -2.51
C PHE A 138 -15.38 0.52 -1.72
N GLY A 139 -16.42 -0.18 -1.25
CA GLY A 139 -17.57 0.44 -0.58
C GLY A 139 -18.41 1.32 -1.52
N VAL A 140 -18.40 1.03 -2.82
CA VAL A 140 -19.15 1.78 -3.83
C VAL A 140 -20.38 1.01 -4.29
N ALA A 141 -21.45 1.72 -4.61
CA ALA A 141 -22.65 1.10 -5.16
C ALA A 141 -22.37 0.57 -6.57
N CYS A 142 -22.57 -0.74 -6.79
CA CYS A 142 -22.61 -1.30 -8.13
C CYS A 142 -23.97 -0.97 -8.75
N ASN A 143 -24.04 0.16 -9.44
CA ASN A 143 -25.22 0.46 -10.25
C ASN A 143 -25.27 -0.56 -11.39
N ALA A 144 -26.46 -1.10 -11.68
CA ALA A 144 -26.66 -1.86 -12.92
C ALA A 144 -26.15 -1.01 -14.09
N GLU A 145 -25.62 -1.66 -15.14
CA GLU A 145 -25.31 -0.97 -16.39
C GLU A 145 -26.52 -0.14 -16.77
N GLY A 146 -26.45 1.17 -16.56
CA GLY A 146 -27.41 2.07 -17.15
C GLY A 146 -27.34 1.80 -18.64
N HIS A 147 -28.47 1.79 -19.33
CA HIS A 147 -28.48 1.82 -20.78
C HIS A 147 -27.70 3.08 -21.21
N MET A 148 -26.37 2.98 -21.35
CA MET A 148 -25.49 4.07 -21.82
C MET A 148 -25.73 4.37 -23.32
N PHE A 149 -26.74 3.71 -23.88
CA PHE A 149 -27.27 3.78 -25.23
C PHE A 149 -28.80 3.66 -25.18
N ASP A 150 -29.48 4.39 -24.28
CA ASP A 150 -30.94 4.58 -24.43
C ASP A 150 -31.13 5.33 -25.77
N GLU A 151 -32.07 4.90 -26.62
CA GLU A 151 -32.34 5.54 -27.93
C GLU A 151 -32.66 7.04 -27.82
N ARG A 152 -32.91 7.51 -26.58
CA ARG A 152 -33.11 8.91 -26.19
C ARG A 152 -31.82 9.72 -26.05
N ASP A 153 -30.64 9.11 -25.99
CA ASP A 153 -29.34 9.77 -25.83
C ASP A 153 -28.80 10.38 -27.13
N GLY A 154 -29.61 10.43 -28.20
CA GLY A 154 -29.32 11.21 -29.40
C GLY A 154 -28.24 10.64 -30.32
N TRP A 155 -27.67 9.48 -29.99
CA TRP A 155 -26.83 8.71 -30.90
C TRP A 155 -27.72 8.00 -31.93
N VAL A 156 -27.95 8.68 -33.06
CA VAL A 156 -28.67 8.11 -34.20
C VAL A 156 -27.81 6.99 -34.79
N HIS A 157 -28.21 5.74 -34.58
CA HIS A 157 -27.70 4.65 -35.39
C HIS A 157 -28.13 4.89 -36.85
N PRO A 158 -27.20 4.94 -37.83
CA PRO A 158 -27.60 5.04 -39.22
C PRO A 158 -28.51 3.87 -39.57
N SER A 159 -29.64 4.15 -40.22
CA SER A 159 -30.61 3.13 -40.62
C SER A 159 -29.91 2.04 -41.44
N THR A 160 -30.30 0.78 -41.22
CA THR A 160 -29.78 -0.40 -41.93
C THR A 160 -29.83 -0.28 -43.46
N GLU A 161 -30.71 0.58 -43.99
CA GLU A 161 -30.74 0.96 -45.42
C GLU A 161 -29.42 1.51 -45.98
N VAL A 162 -28.53 2.05 -45.13
CA VAL A 162 -27.19 2.55 -45.53
C VAL A 162 -26.24 1.38 -45.84
N PHE A 163 -26.46 0.20 -45.25
CA PHE A 163 -25.58 -0.96 -45.40
C PHE A 163 -26.09 -1.99 -46.42
N ASP A 164 -27.35 -1.90 -46.85
CA ASP A 164 -27.96 -2.81 -47.83
C ASP A 164 -27.79 -2.39 -49.31
N LYS A 165 -26.98 -1.35 -49.57
CA LYS A 165 -26.56 -0.97 -50.93
C LYS A 165 -25.06 -1.13 -51.11
N ASN A 166 -24.59 -2.37 -51.10
CA ASN A 166 -23.37 -2.79 -51.79
C ASN A 166 -23.61 -4.12 -52.49
#